data_AF-A0A1F3A6E7-F1
#
_entry.id   AF-A0A1F3A6E7-F1
#
_cell.length_a   1.000
_cell.length_b   1.000
_cell.length_c   1.000
_cell.angle_alpha   90.00
_cell.angle_beta   90.00
_cell.angle_gamma   90.00
#
_symmetry.space_group_name_H-M   'P 1'
#
loop_
_entity.id
_entity.type
_entity.pdbx_description
1 polymer ?
#
loop_
_entity_poly.entity_id
_entity_poly.type
_entity_poly.pdbx_seq_one_letter_code
_entity_poly.pdbx_strand_id
1 'polypeptide(L)'
;MLELASDIVARATRLLFADHDGSALWTISVAGRVVGSLVCEAGTWRLSWFNGADERLVSYAGPADGDVEALATALGLRLGLPVRLESLPT
;
A
#
# COMPACT_ATOMS: atom_id res chain seq x y z
N MET A 1 31.44 7.06 -7.60
CA MET A 1 30.78 8.02 -6.70
C MET A 1 29.69 8.86 -7.39
N LEU A 2 29.30 8.55 -8.64
CA LEU A 2 28.10 9.12 -9.29
C LEU A 2 26.82 8.29 -9.00
N GLU A 3 26.95 7.01 -8.66
CA GLU A 3 25.80 6.10 -8.55
C GLU A 3 24.92 6.37 -7.32
N LEU A 4 25.48 6.79 -6.19
CA LEU A 4 24.68 7.18 -5.02
C LEU A 4 23.82 8.42 -5.27
N ALA A 5 24.33 9.37 -6.07
CA ALA A 5 23.57 10.57 -6.42
C ALA A 5 22.38 10.21 -7.33
N SER A 6 22.56 9.28 -8.28
CA SER A 6 21.47 8.80 -9.12
C SER A 6 20.41 8.04 -8.32
N ASP A 7 20.80 7.22 -7.35
CA ASP A 7 19.85 6.46 -6.53
C ASP A 7 19.02 7.38 -5.60
N ILE A 8 19.67 8.39 -5.00
CA ILE A 8 19.00 9.40 -4.17
C ILE A 8 18.07 10.27 -5.00
N VAL A 9 18.51 10.74 -6.19
CA VAL A 9 17.65 11.55 -7.07
C VAL A 9 16.48 10.71 -7.59
N ALA A 10 16.67 9.43 -7.93
CA ALA A 10 15.59 8.54 -8.34
C ALA A 10 14.58 8.26 -7.21
N ARG A 11 15.07 8.09 -5.97
CA ARG A 11 14.21 7.90 -4.79
C ARG A 11 13.47 9.17 -4.40
N ALA A 12 14.13 10.33 -4.45
CA ALA A 12 13.52 11.63 -4.19
C ALA A 12 12.52 12.02 -5.29
N THR A 13 12.81 11.68 -6.55
CA THR A 13 11.89 11.81 -7.68
C THR A 13 10.60 11.00 -7.40
N ARG A 14 10.68 9.72 -7.02
CA ARG A 14 9.46 8.96 -6.68
C ARG A 14 8.65 9.55 -5.52
N LEU A 15 9.28 10.24 -4.58
CA LEU A 15 8.61 10.91 -3.47
C LEU A 15 8.02 12.27 -3.85
N LEU A 16 8.60 12.96 -4.84
CA LEU A 16 8.18 14.28 -5.31
C LEU A 16 7.14 14.21 -6.45
N PHE A 17 7.11 13.11 -7.20
CA PHE A 17 6.07 12.80 -8.20
C PHE A 17 4.85 12.09 -7.59
N ALA A 18 4.64 12.22 -6.27
CA ALA A 18 3.29 12.29 -5.71
C ALA A 18 2.66 13.66 -6.10
N ASP A 19 2.68 13.93 -7.41
CA ASP A 19 1.97 15.02 -8.04
C ASP A 19 0.48 14.76 -7.76
N HIS A 20 -0.19 15.77 -7.21
CA HIS A 20 -1.51 15.70 -6.58
C HIS A 20 -2.69 15.39 -7.54
N ASP A 21 -2.42 14.74 -8.68
CA ASP A 21 -3.38 14.37 -9.72
C ASP A 21 -3.25 12.88 -10.16
N GLY A 22 -2.30 12.12 -9.60
CA GLY A 22 -2.05 10.72 -9.96
C GLY A 22 -2.78 9.72 -9.05
N SER A 23 -3.54 8.80 -9.65
CA SER A 23 -4.05 7.61 -8.95
C SER A 23 -2.89 6.73 -8.51
N ALA A 24 -2.92 6.21 -7.28
CA ALA A 24 -1.96 5.22 -6.80
C ALA A 24 -2.68 3.94 -6.35
N LEU A 25 -2.11 2.79 -6.70
CA LEU A 25 -2.69 1.47 -6.43
C LEU A 25 -1.64 0.58 -5.76
N TRP A 26 -2.05 -0.09 -4.67
CA TRP A 26 -1.26 -1.11 -4.01
C TRP A 26 -2.01 -2.44 -4.00
N THR A 27 -1.29 -3.54 -4.19
CA THR A 27 -1.78 -4.88 -3.88
C THR A 27 -1.49 -5.21 -2.42
N ILE A 28 -2.43 -5.88 -1.75
CA ILE A 28 -2.28 -6.35 -0.38
C ILE A 28 -2.07 -7.86 -0.42
N SER A 29 -0.92 -8.31 0.07
CA SER A 29 -0.52 -9.71 0.05
C SER A 29 -0.31 -10.27 1.45
N VAL A 30 -0.81 -11.47 1.71
CA VAL A 30 -0.60 -12.25 2.93
C VAL A 30 0.02 -13.59 2.56
N ALA A 31 1.15 -13.94 3.17
CA ALA A 31 1.83 -15.22 2.92
C ALA A 31 2.01 -15.54 1.42
N GLY A 32 2.28 -14.51 0.61
CA GLY A 32 2.48 -14.63 -0.84
C GLY A 32 1.20 -14.68 -1.70
N ARG A 33 0.01 -14.60 -1.09
CA ARG A 33 -1.27 -14.52 -1.81
C ARG A 33 -1.81 -13.09 -1.78
N VAL A 34 -2.19 -12.56 -2.94
CA VAL A 34 -2.90 -11.27 -3.01
C VAL A 34 -4.33 -11.45 -2.51
N VAL A 35 -4.73 -10.66 -1.52
CA VAL A 35 -6.02 -10.74 -0.82
C VAL A 35 -6.86 -9.46 -0.94
N GLY A 36 -6.29 -8.37 -1.44
CA GLY A 36 -7.02 -7.11 -1.63
C GLY A 36 -6.19 -6.04 -2.30
N SER A 37 -6.72 -4.83 -2.31
CA SER A 37 -6.07 -3.64 -2.85
C SER A 37 -6.36 -2.40 -2.01
N LEU A 38 -5.42 -1.46 -2.06
CA LEU A 38 -5.59 -0.11 -1.57
C LEU A 38 -5.46 0.83 -2.76
N VAL A 39 -6.38 1.77 -2.91
CA VAL A 39 -6.36 2.79 -3.96
C VAL A 39 -6.37 4.17 -3.32
N CYS A 40 -5.53 5.08 -3.80
CA CYS A 40 -5.64 6.50 -3.56
C CYS A 40 -5.99 7.18 -4.89
N GLU A 41 -7.14 7.83 -4.96
CA GLU A 41 -7.63 8.54 -6.15
C GLU A 41 -8.23 9.87 -5.72
N ALA A 42 -7.75 10.98 -6.29
CA ALA A 42 -8.17 12.34 -5.94
C ALA A 42 -8.15 12.60 -4.41
N GLY A 43 -7.12 12.12 -3.72
CA GLY A 43 -6.97 12.24 -2.26
C GLY A 43 -7.90 11.34 -1.44
N THR A 44 -8.74 10.53 -2.08
CA THR A 44 -9.61 9.57 -1.42
C THR A 44 -8.97 8.19 -1.39
N TRP A 45 -8.85 7.62 -0.19
CA TRP A 45 -8.33 6.27 0.02
C TRP A 45 -9.47 5.26 0.09
N ARG A 46 -9.34 4.15 -0.65
CA ARG A 46 -10.31 3.06 -0.70
C ARG A 46 -9.61 1.72 -0.52
N LEU A 47 -10.04 0.98 0.49
CA LEU A 47 -9.60 -0.38 0.78
C LEU A 47 -10.62 -1.36 0.22
N SER A 48 -10.16 -2.34 -0.58
CA SER A 48 -11.00 -3.38 -1.18
C SER A 48 -10.43 -4.76 -0.91
N TRP A 49 -11.32 -5.74 -0.72
CA TRP A 49 -10.93 -7.13 -0.46
C TRP A 49 -11.38 -8.05 -1.59
N PHE A 50 -10.53 -8.99 -1.95
CA PHE A 50 -10.88 -10.03 -2.92
C PHE A 50 -11.64 -11.17 -2.26
N ASN A 51 -12.31 -11.99 -3.08
CA ASN A 51 -13.10 -13.10 -2.57
C ASN A 51 -12.22 -14.11 -1.81
N GLY A 52 -12.72 -14.55 -0.64
CA GLY A 52 -11.98 -15.41 0.26
C GLY A 52 -10.81 -14.73 0.96
N ALA A 53 -10.85 -13.40 1.13
CA ALA A 53 -10.04 -12.72 2.14
C ALA A 53 -10.52 -13.15 3.55
N ASP A 54 -9.60 -13.15 4.51
CA ASP A 54 -9.90 -13.52 5.90
C ASP A 54 -10.91 -12.52 6.50
N GLU A 55 -11.90 -13.02 7.25
CA GLU A 55 -12.92 -12.21 7.94
C GLU A 55 -12.31 -11.08 8.78
N ARG A 56 -11.14 -11.35 9.38
CA ARG A 56 -10.43 -10.38 10.21
C ARG A 56 -9.98 -9.18 9.39
N LEU A 57 -9.62 -9.36 8.12
CA LEU A 57 -9.28 -8.28 7.20
C LEU A 57 -10.55 -7.57 6.70
N VAL A 58 -11.57 -8.34 6.30
CA VAL A 58 -12.84 -7.78 5.80
C VAL A 58 -13.51 -6.88 6.84
N SER A 59 -13.42 -7.24 8.11
CA SER A 59 -13.98 -6.48 9.23
C SER A 59 -13.08 -5.34 9.72
N TYR A 60 -12.05 -4.96 8.97
CA TYR A 60 -11.18 -3.84 9.30
C TYR A 60 -11.90 -2.51 9.08
N ALA A 61 -12.00 -1.71 10.14
CA ALA A 61 -12.64 -0.39 10.14
C ALA A 61 -11.67 0.72 10.62
N GLY A 62 -10.36 0.45 10.55
CA GLY A 62 -9.33 1.40 10.94
C GLY A 62 -8.96 2.38 9.81
N PRO A 63 -8.05 3.32 10.09
CA PRO A 63 -7.59 4.31 9.10
C PRO A 63 -6.89 3.66 7.90
N ALA A 64 -7.10 4.25 6.72
CA ALA A 64 -6.43 3.88 5.46
C ALA A 64 -5.86 5.13 4.75
N ASP A 65 -5.65 6.20 5.50
CA ASP A 65 -5.37 7.58 5.08
C ASP A 65 -3.92 7.85 4.64
N GLY A 66 -3.28 6.83 4.07
CA GLY A 66 -2.03 6.99 3.32
C GLY A 66 -0.74 6.65 4.04
N ASP A 67 -0.81 6.30 5.32
CA ASP A 67 0.30 5.56 5.95
C ASP A 67 0.20 4.07 5.61
N VAL A 68 0.75 3.73 4.43
CA VAL A 68 0.75 2.37 3.87
C VAL A 68 1.46 1.37 4.80
N GLU A 69 2.54 1.78 5.46
CA GLU A 69 3.33 0.93 6.36
C GLU A 69 2.60 0.69 7.69
N ALA A 70 1.95 1.72 8.25
CA ALA A 70 1.11 1.58 9.42
C ALA A 70 -0.10 0.69 9.13
N LEU A 71 -0.72 0.83 7.96
CA LEU A 71 -1.81 -0.05 7.53
C LEU A 71 -1.34 -1.50 7.42
N ALA A 72 -0.19 -1.76 6.78
CA ALA A 72 0.40 -3.10 6.69
C ALA A 72 0.60 -3.72 8.09
N THR A 73 1.13 -2.93 9.03
CA THR A 73 1.37 -3.34 10.41
C THR A 73 0.06 -3.67 11.14
N ALA A 74 -0.95 -2.81 11.03
CA ALA A 74 -2.24 -3.00 11.68
C ALA A 74 -2.97 -4.26 11.18
N LEU A 75 -2.97 -4.47 9.85
CA LEU A 75 -3.55 -5.68 9.25
C LEU A 75 -2.76 -6.93 9.68
N GLY A 76 -1.43 -6.85 9.71
CA GLY A 76 -0.57 -7.96 10.10
C GLY A 76 -0.77 -8.39 11.55
N LEU A 77 -0.87 -7.43 12.47
CA LEU A 77 -1.18 -7.69 13.88
C LEU A 77 -2.54 -8.39 14.05
N ARG A 78 -3.53 -7.94 13.29
CA ARG A 78 -4.90 -8.47 13.37
C ARG A 78 -5.00 -9.88 12.80
N LEU A 79 -4.24 -10.17 11.74
CA LEU A 79 -4.22 -11.49 11.11
C LEU A 79 -3.29 -12.48 11.81
N GLY A 80 -2.26 -11.99 12.51
CA GLY A 80 -1.18 -12.81 13.06
C GLY A 80 -0.18 -13.28 12.00
N LEU A 81 -0.17 -12.65 10.83
CA LEU A 81 0.69 -12.97 9.69
C LEU A 81 1.24 -11.68 9.08
N PRO A 82 2.46 -11.71 8.51
CA PRO A 82 3.00 -10.55 7.82
C PRO A 82 2.13 -10.19 6.60
N VAL A 83 1.78 -8.91 6.52
CA VAL A 83 1.06 -8.30 5.40
C VAL A 83 2.04 -7.41 4.63
N ARG A 84 2.00 -7.48 3.29
CA ARG A 84 2.80 -6.63 2.41
C ARG A 84 1.90 -5.80 1.52
N LEU A 85 2.22 -4.52 1.37
CA LEU A 85 1.58 -3.63 0.41
C LEU A 85 2.60 -3.27 -0.67
N GLU A 86 2.31 -3.61 -1.91
CA GLU A 86 3.23 -3.40 -3.04
C GLU A 86 2.59 -2.43 -4.04
N SER A 87 3.25 -1.30 -4.29
CA SER A 87 2.76 -0.30 -5.25
C SER A 87 2.86 -0.85 -6.67
N LEU A 88 1.77 -0.72 -7.43
CA LEU A 88 1.76 -1.00 -8.85
C LEU A 88 2.12 0.27 -9.64
N PRO A 89 2.85 0.15 -10.76
CA PRO A 89 3.00 1.25 -11.69
C PRO A 89 1.61 1.56 -12.28
N THR A 90 1.17 2.80 -12.11
CA THR A 90 -0.07 3.36 -12.67
C THR A 90 0.23 4.18 -13.92
#